data_AF-A0A497FZ58-F1
#
_entry.id   AF-A0A497FZ58-F1
#
_cell.length_a   1.000
_cell.length_b   1.000
_cell.length_c   1.000
_cell.angle_alpha   90.00
_cell.angle_beta   90.00
_cell.angle_gamma   90.00
#
_symmetry.space_group_name_H-M   'P 1'
#
loop_
_entity.id
_entity.type
_entity.pdbx_description
1 polymer ?
#
loop_
_entity_poly.entity_id
_entity_poly.type
_entity_poly.pdbx_seq_one_letter_code
_entity_poly.pdbx_strand_id
1 'polypeptide(L)'
;MPKVGRYSYPRITIDEALGYVEKFVEKCPKGEMSRETFAKYVLGHSPTSSTTGQLIASIGYYNLIRSEKGKILITDLGKRAVAGVTEKDRVRAVVEALKRVDLIRDYWKEHGETVDGDVVRIFLKETGDADEIEAARCTPVVTKILRSAVKWLVREREMVVKERERVEEIPEIPTRAPSLGMVMPTLPEGVQMIVVSRDYGTIYIRDAASSLEILRKVFEVLGKGLQQVEARAEKEAKRSERG
;
A
#
# COMPACT_ATOMS: atom_id res chain seq x y z
N MET A 1 -24.45 -3.77 -7.50
CA MET A 1 -23.52 -3.46 -8.60
C MET A 1 -24.17 -3.85 -9.92
N PRO A 2 -23.86 -3.17 -11.04
CA PRO A 2 -24.13 -3.69 -12.38
C PRO A 2 -23.57 -5.10 -12.57
N LYS A 3 -24.19 -5.84 -13.49
CA LYS A 3 -23.78 -7.19 -13.88
C LYS A 3 -23.64 -7.28 -15.40
N VAL A 4 -22.79 -8.20 -15.83
CA VAL A 4 -22.65 -8.65 -17.22
C VAL A 4 -22.26 -10.13 -17.18
N GLY A 5 -23.15 -10.99 -17.66
CA GLY A 5 -23.06 -12.44 -17.42
C GLY A 5 -22.82 -12.77 -15.95
N ARG A 6 -21.77 -13.54 -15.66
CA ARG A 6 -21.37 -13.93 -14.30
C ARG A 6 -20.70 -12.80 -13.50
N TYR A 7 -20.19 -11.76 -14.16
CA TYR A 7 -19.39 -10.75 -13.51
C TYR A 7 -20.23 -9.61 -12.93
N SER A 8 -19.82 -9.14 -11.75
CA SER A 8 -20.23 -7.84 -11.22
C SER A 8 -19.06 -6.86 -11.39
N TYR A 9 -19.37 -5.59 -11.68
CA TYR A 9 -18.34 -4.58 -11.91
C TYR A 9 -18.74 -3.21 -11.35
N PRO A 10 -17.77 -2.36 -10.97
CA PRO A 10 -18.03 -1.03 -10.46
C PRO A 10 -18.54 -0.10 -11.57
N ARG A 11 -19.30 0.95 -11.21
CA ARG A 11 -19.76 1.94 -12.21
C ARG A 11 -18.69 2.98 -12.58
N ILE A 12 -17.64 3.06 -11.79
CA ILE A 12 -16.55 4.01 -11.94
C ILE A 12 -15.22 3.28 -12.08
N THR A 13 -14.30 3.93 -12.77
CA THR A 13 -12.90 3.51 -12.89
C THR A 13 -12.18 3.59 -11.54
N ILE A 14 -11.03 2.93 -11.44
CA ILE A 14 -10.19 3.02 -10.25
C ILE A 14 -9.67 4.45 -10.05
N ASP A 15 -9.32 5.17 -11.11
CA ASP A 15 -8.84 6.55 -11.02
C ASP A 15 -9.91 7.50 -10.45
N GLU A 16 -11.16 7.37 -10.89
CA GLU A 16 -12.30 8.10 -10.33
C GLU A 16 -12.51 7.76 -8.84
N ALA A 17 -12.41 6.47 -8.48
CA ALA A 17 -12.52 6.03 -7.09
C ALA A 17 -11.41 6.60 -6.21
N LEU A 18 -10.16 6.58 -6.67
CA LEU A 18 -9.01 7.16 -5.98
C LEU A 18 -9.18 8.67 -5.76
N GLY A 19 -9.70 9.40 -6.76
CA GLY A 19 -9.99 10.83 -6.61
C GLY A 19 -11.04 11.14 -5.52
N TYR A 20 -12.02 10.27 -5.32
CA TYR A 20 -12.95 10.40 -4.18
C TYR A 20 -12.28 10.06 -2.85
N VAL A 21 -11.43 9.03 -2.82
CA VAL A 21 -10.70 8.65 -1.60
C VAL A 21 -9.72 9.74 -1.18
N GLU A 22 -9.06 10.40 -2.13
CA GLU A 22 -8.18 11.53 -1.89
C GLU A 22 -8.93 12.71 -1.25
N LYS A 23 -10.07 13.10 -1.81
CA LYS A 23 -10.96 14.10 -1.21
C LYS A 23 -11.46 13.68 0.18
N PHE A 24 -11.67 12.38 0.42
CA PHE A 24 -12.06 11.90 1.73
C PHE A 24 -10.92 12.10 2.75
N VAL A 25 -9.70 11.68 2.42
CA VAL A 25 -8.53 11.86 3.31
C VAL A 25 -8.29 13.34 3.61
N GLU A 26 -8.38 14.21 2.59
CA GLU A 26 -8.22 15.66 2.74
C GLU A 26 -9.24 16.26 3.72
N LYS A 27 -10.52 15.87 3.60
CA LYS A 27 -11.61 16.43 4.40
C LYS A 27 -11.76 15.77 5.77
N CYS A 28 -11.27 14.56 5.95
CA CYS A 28 -11.40 13.83 7.21
C CYS A 28 -10.19 12.94 7.48
N PRO A 29 -9.13 13.50 8.09
CA PRO A 29 -7.90 12.76 8.43
C PRO A 29 -8.15 11.59 9.40
N LYS A 30 -9.22 11.65 10.20
CA LYS A 30 -9.63 10.58 11.13
C LYS A 30 -10.12 9.32 10.40
N GLY A 31 -10.45 9.43 9.11
CA GLY A 31 -10.83 8.28 8.28
C GLY A 31 -12.26 7.77 8.48
N GLU A 32 -13.12 8.51 9.17
CA GLU A 32 -14.55 8.19 9.30
C GLU A 32 -15.44 9.41 9.11
N MET A 33 -16.52 9.28 8.35
CA MET A 33 -17.53 10.32 8.23
C MET A 33 -18.94 9.74 8.08
N SER A 34 -19.97 10.51 8.39
CA SER A 34 -21.34 10.07 8.13
C SER A 34 -21.57 9.90 6.63
N ARG A 35 -22.50 9.01 6.26
CA ARG A 35 -22.88 8.84 4.85
C ARG A 35 -23.33 10.14 4.18
N GLU A 36 -24.05 10.99 4.92
CA GLU A 36 -24.54 12.28 4.42
C GLU A 36 -23.37 13.25 4.16
N THR A 37 -22.43 13.35 5.09
CA THR A 37 -21.23 14.17 4.93
C THR A 37 -20.38 13.67 3.76
N PHE A 38 -20.22 12.34 3.62
CA PHE A 38 -19.52 11.74 2.49
C PHE A 38 -20.17 12.10 1.15
N ALA A 39 -21.48 11.95 1.05
CA ALA A 39 -22.21 12.29 -0.17
C ALA A 39 -22.04 13.77 -0.56
N LYS A 40 -22.24 14.68 0.40
CA LYS A 40 -22.22 16.12 0.14
C LYS A 40 -20.81 16.65 -0.14
N TYR A 41 -19.84 16.26 0.67
CA TYR A 41 -18.53 16.89 0.67
C TYR A 41 -17.45 16.11 -0.11
N VAL A 42 -17.59 14.79 -0.24
CA VAL A 42 -16.63 13.97 -1.01
C VAL A 42 -17.15 13.73 -2.42
N LEU A 43 -18.40 13.26 -2.53
CA LEU A 43 -18.99 12.93 -3.83
C LEU A 43 -19.55 14.16 -4.56
N GLY A 44 -19.96 15.21 -3.83
CA GLY A 44 -20.61 16.39 -4.42
C GLY A 44 -22.04 16.11 -4.88
N HIS A 45 -22.70 15.13 -4.28
CA HIS A 45 -24.06 14.69 -4.64
C HIS A 45 -25.03 14.82 -3.46
N SER A 46 -26.33 14.87 -3.76
CA SER A 46 -27.36 14.76 -2.74
C SER A 46 -27.26 13.42 -1.99
N PRO A 47 -27.32 13.39 -0.64
CA PRO A 47 -27.33 12.16 0.14
C PRO A 47 -28.44 11.17 -0.25
N THR A 48 -29.57 11.69 -0.75
CA THR A 48 -30.74 10.91 -1.14
C THR A 48 -30.71 10.42 -2.58
N SER A 49 -29.73 10.85 -3.39
CA SER A 49 -29.67 10.44 -4.79
C SER A 49 -29.30 8.96 -4.95
N SER A 50 -29.92 8.30 -5.92
CA SER A 50 -29.57 6.90 -6.27
C SER A 50 -28.10 6.78 -6.69
N THR A 51 -27.57 7.80 -7.39
CA THR A 51 -26.17 7.92 -7.79
C THR A 51 -25.21 7.86 -6.60
N THR A 52 -25.50 8.55 -5.49
CA THR A 52 -24.69 8.51 -4.27
C THR A 52 -24.51 7.07 -3.78
N GLY A 53 -25.60 6.30 -3.70
CA GLY A 53 -25.52 4.90 -3.27
C GLY A 53 -24.68 4.03 -4.21
N GLN A 54 -24.81 4.26 -5.52
CA GLN A 54 -24.04 3.55 -6.53
C GLN A 54 -22.55 3.87 -6.49
N LEU A 55 -22.18 5.14 -6.26
CA LEU A 55 -20.79 5.58 -6.14
C LEU A 55 -20.15 5.01 -4.88
N ILE A 56 -20.79 5.15 -3.71
CA ILE A 56 -20.30 4.57 -2.45
C ILE A 56 -20.06 3.06 -2.61
N ALA A 57 -21.03 2.37 -3.19
CA ALA A 57 -20.91 0.94 -3.39
C ALA A 57 -19.80 0.60 -4.39
N SER A 58 -19.55 1.42 -5.41
CA SER A 58 -18.48 1.18 -6.40
C SER A 58 -17.09 1.39 -5.80
N ILE A 59 -16.91 2.44 -4.98
CA ILE A 59 -15.66 2.67 -4.23
C ILE A 59 -15.43 1.54 -3.21
N GLY A 60 -16.51 1.09 -2.54
CA GLY A 60 -16.47 -0.06 -1.64
C GLY A 60 -16.18 -1.39 -2.34
N TYR A 61 -16.53 -1.52 -3.62
CA TYR A 61 -16.25 -2.72 -4.42
C TYR A 61 -14.75 -2.94 -4.64
N TYR A 62 -13.98 -1.85 -4.76
CA TYR A 62 -12.52 -1.87 -4.73
C TYR A 62 -11.94 -2.06 -3.30
N ASN A 63 -12.81 -2.17 -2.28
CA ASN A 63 -12.44 -2.21 -0.86
C ASN A 63 -11.59 -0.99 -0.43
N LEU A 64 -11.82 0.19 -1.01
CA LEU A 64 -11.15 1.42 -0.59
C LEU A 64 -11.86 2.05 0.62
N ILE A 65 -13.18 1.89 0.70
CA ILE A 65 -14.02 2.32 1.82
C ILE A 65 -14.91 1.17 2.31
N ARG A 66 -15.45 1.30 3.52
CA ARG A 66 -16.48 0.42 4.10
C ARG A 66 -17.63 1.26 4.64
N SER A 67 -18.84 0.71 4.55
CA SER A 67 -20.04 1.31 5.13
C SER A 67 -20.43 0.52 6.37
N GLU A 68 -20.35 1.13 7.55
CA GLU A 68 -20.70 0.49 8.82
C GLU A 68 -21.52 1.43 9.68
N LYS A 69 -22.66 0.96 10.20
CA LYS A 69 -23.53 1.71 11.15
C LYS A 69 -23.86 3.14 10.68
N GLY A 70 -24.12 3.35 9.39
CA GLY A 70 -24.43 4.67 8.81
C GLY A 70 -23.23 5.60 8.60
N LYS A 71 -22.02 5.14 8.93
CA LYS A 71 -20.75 5.81 8.64
C LYS A 71 -20.04 5.18 7.44
N ILE A 72 -19.22 5.98 6.79
CA ILE A 72 -18.26 5.56 5.78
C ILE A 72 -16.88 5.65 6.41
N LEU A 73 -16.16 4.54 6.38
CA LEU A 73 -14.80 4.42 6.89
C LEU A 73 -13.85 4.19 5.72
N ILE A 74 -12.71 4.89 5.72
CA ILE A 74 -11.62 4.58 4.80
C ILE A 74 -10.90 3.33 5.31
N THR A 75 -10.63 2.38 4.42
CA THR A 75 -9.86 1.19 4.76
C THR A 75 -8.37 1.49 4.77
N ASP A 76 -7.56 0.62 5.38
CA ASP A 76 -6.10 0.73 5.28
C ASP A 76 -5.60 0.58 3.84
N LEU A 77 -6.32 -0.20 3.03
CA LEU A 77 -6.06 -0.29 1.59
C LEU A 77 -6.30 1.06 0.89
N GLY A 78 -7.41 1.73 1.20
CA GLY A 78 -7.72 3.05 0.68
C GLY A 78 -6.70 4.11 1.11
N LYS A 79 -6.26 4.07 2.38
CA LYS A 79 -5.20 4.96 2.88
C LYS A 79 -3.89 4.75 2.11
N ARG A 80 -3.41 3.50 1.98
CA ARG A 80 -2.18 3.20 1.23
C ARG A 80 -2.27 3.57 -0.25
N ALA A 81 -3.44 3.39 -0.86
CA ALA A 81 -3.66 3.68 -2.28
C ALA A 81 -3.56 5.18 -2.63
N VAL A 82 -3.76 6.07 -1.64
CA VAL A 82 -3.65 7.53 -1.84
C VAL A 82 -2.43 8.12 -1.13
N ALA A 83 -2.18 7.73 0.11
CA ALA A 83 -1.15 8.29 1.00
C ALA A 83 -0.05 7.28 1.37
N GLY A 84 0.22 6.30 0.49
CA GLY A 84 1.30 5.34 0.68
C GLY A 84 2.66 6.03 0.84
N VAL A 85 3.52 5.48 1.70
CA VAL A 85 4.82 6.07 2.07
C VAL A 85 5.75 6.20 0.86
N THR A 86 5.62 5.27 -0.09
CA THR A 86 6.37 5.24 -1.34
C THR A 86 5.42 5.05 -2.50
N GLU A 87 5.83 5.50 -3.69
CA GLU A 87 5.05 5.28 -4.91
C GLU A 87 4.82 3.78 -5.18
N LYS A 88 5.77 2.94 -4.77
CA LYS A 88 5.66 1.48 -4.87
C LYS A 88 4.55 0.92 -3.97
N ASP A 89 4.48 1.37 -2.71
CA ASP A 89 3.41 0.97 -1.79
C ASP A 89 2.05 1.42 -2.31
N ARG A 90 1.98 2.65 -2.84
CA ARG A 90 0.78 3.19 -3.47
C ARG A 90 0.31 2.33 -4.65
N VAL A 91 1.20 2.05 -5.61
CA VAL A 91 0.88 1.21 -6.78
C VAL A 91 0.44 -0.19 -6.36
N ARG A 92 1.13 -0.81 -5.40
CA ARG A 92 0.76 -2.13 -4.87
C ARG A 92 -0.63 -2.13 -4.22
N ALA A 93 -0.96 -1.09 -3.45
CA ALA A 93 -2.29 -0.95 -2.85
C ALA A 93 -3.39 -0.77 -3.92
N VAL A 94 -3.13 0.02 -4.97
CA VAL A 94 -4.07 0.16 -6.09
C VAL A 94 -4.26 -1.18 -6.80
N VAL A 95 -3.19 -1.92 -7.08
CA VAL A 95 -3.30 -3.23 -7.73
C VAL A 95 -3.99 -4.28 -6.85
N GLU A 96 -3.75 -4.26 -5.54
CA GLU A 96 -4.49 -5.10 -4.60
C GLU A 96 -6.00 -4.80 -4.63
N ALA A 97 -6.39 -3.52 -4.75
CA ALA A 97 -7.79 -3.11 -4.92
C ALA A 97 -8.38 -3.59 -6.26
N LEU A 98 -7.61 -3.55 -7.35
CA LEU A 98 -8.01 -4.04 -8.67
C LEU A 98 -8.22 -5.56 -8.70
N LYS A 99 -7.31 -6.32 -8.07
CA LYS A 99 -7.34 -7.80 -8.02
C LYS A 99 -8.55 -8.35 -7.24
N ARG A 100 -9.23 -7.52 -6.45
CA ARG A 100 -10.50 -7.86 -5.78
C ARG A 100 -11.70 -7.87 -6.71
N VAL A 101 -11.60 -7.22 -7.87
CA VAL A 101 -12.66 -7.21 -8.89
C VAL A 101 -12.43 -8.40 -9.82
N ASP A 102 -13.29 -9.41 -9.71
CA ASP A 102 -13.17 -10.66 -10.48
C ASP A 102 -13.04 -10.41 -11.98
N LEU A 103 -13.85 -9.50 -12.53
CA LEU A 103 -13.79 -9.13 -13.95
C LEU A 103 -12.39 -8.64 -14.35
N ILE A 104 -11.76 -7.80 -13.54
CA ILE A 104 -10.45 -7.21 -13.86
C ILE A 104 -9.36 -8.26 -13.71
N ARG A 105 -9.43 -9.07 -12.64
CA ARG A 105 -8.47 -10.13 -12.36
C ARG A 105 -8.46 -11.17 -13.48
N ASP A 106 -9.64 -11.65 -13.88
CA ASP A 106 -9.77 -12.72 -14.85
C ASP A 106 -9.40 -12.20 -16.26
N TYR A 107 -9.82 -10.98 -16.62
CA TYR A 107 -9.41 -10.35 -17.87
C TYR A 107 -7.90 -10.18 -17.99
N TRP A 108 -7.25 -9.66 -16.93
CA TRP A 108 -5.80 -9.45 -16.93
C TRP A 108 -5.04 -10.77 -17.10
N LYS A 109 -5.56 -11.86 -16.53
CA LYS A 109 -4.95 -13.19 -16.64
C LYS A 109 -5.01 -13.73 -18.07
N GLU A 110 -6.08 -13.47 -18.82
CA GLU A 110 -6.30 -14.00 -20.17
C GLU A 110 -5.73 -13.11 -21.28
N HIS A 111 -5.88 -11.78 -21.15
CA HIS A 111 -5.58 -10.83 -22.25
C HIS A 111 -4.42 -9.88 -21.94
N GLY A 112 -3.96 -9.80 -20.69
CA GLY A 112 -2.91 -8.88 -20.29
C GLY A 112 -3.26 -7.42 -20.60
N GLU A 113 -2.40 -6.75 -21.37
CA GLU A 113 -2.47 -5.30 -21.60
C GLU A 113 -3.44 -4.86 -22.70
N THR A 114 -3.84 -5.79 -23.55
CA THR A 114 -4.64 -5.47 -24.73
C THR A 114 -6.06 -5.14 -24.31
N VAL A 115 -6.47 -3.88 -24.39
CA VAL A 115 -7.85 -3.43 -24.08
C VAL A 115 -8.53 -2.81 -25.31
N ASP A 116 -9.04 -3.69 -26.16
CA ASP A 116 -9.83 -3.34 -27.33
C ASP A 116 -11.32 -3.70 -27.15
N GLY A 117 -12.23 -2.97 -27.80
CA GLY A 117 -13.66 -3.18 -27.67
C GLY A 117 -14.12 -4.57 -28.12
N ASP A 118 -13.55 -5.10 -29.20
CA ASP A 118 -13.89 -6.41 -29.73
C ASP A 118 -13.34 -7.51 -28.81
N VAL A 119 -12.09 -7.35 -28.35
CA VAL A 119 -11.48 -8.27 -27.36
C VAL A 119 -12.30 -8.32 -26.08
N VAL A 120 -12.71 -7.17 -25.55
CA VAL A 120 -13.56 -7.09 -24.36
C VAL A 120 -14.91 -7.75 -24.60
N ARG A 121 -15.55 -7.52 -25.76
CA ARG A 121 -16.84 -8.14 -26.09
C ARG A 121 -16.73 -9.67 -26.17
N ILE A 122 -15.67 -10.18 -26.81
CA ILE A 122 -15.41 -11.62 -26.91
C ILE A 122 -15.20 -12.21 -25.52
N PHE A 123 -14.36 -11.58 -24.68
CA PHE A 123 -14.14 -12.00 -23.29
C PHE A 123 -15.44 -12.06 -22.47
N LEU A 124 -16.29 -11.03 -22.58
CA LEU A 124 -17.56 -10.99 -21.85
C LEU A 124 -18.50 -12.13 -22.26
N LYS A 125 -18.45 -12.55 -23.53
CA LYS A 125 -19.24 -13.67 -24.03
C LYS A 125 -18.65 -15.03 -23.62
N GLU A 126 -17.38 -15.26 -23.89
CA GLU A 126 -16.73 -16.57 -23.71
C GLU A 126 -16.46 -16.89 -22.25
N THR A 127 -15.83 -15.96 -21.52
CA THR A 127 -15.45 -16.16 -20.12
C THR A 127 -16.53 -15.64 -19.17
N GLY A 128 -17.26 -14.60 -19.59
CA GLY A 128 -18.30 -13.97 -18.79
C GLY A 128 -19.67 -14.64 -18.89
N ASP A 129 -19.94 -15.48 -19.90
CA ASP A 129 -21.26 -16.06 -20.19
C ASP A 129 -22.36 -14.98 -20.37
N ALA A 130 -21.98 -13.83 -20.93
CA ALA A 130 -22.92 -12.76 -21.25
C ALA A 130 -23.56 -12.99 -22.63
N ASP A 131 -24.85 -12.66 -22.76
CA ASP A 131 -25.52 -12.70 -24.05
C ASP A 131 -25.00 -11.60 -24.99
N GLU A 132 -25.25 -11.75 -26.30
CA GLU A 132 -24.74 -10.84 -27.33
C GLU A 132 -25.17 -9.38 -27.10
N ILE A 133 -26.41 -9.16 -26.68
CA ILE A 133 -26.99 -7.83 -26.50
C ILE A 133 -26.43 -7.20 -25.23
N GLU A 134 -26.38 -7.97 -24.13
CA GLU A 134 -25.79 -7.53 -22.87
C GLU A 134 -24.31 -7.20 -23.02
N ALA A 135 -23.53 -8.08 -23.66
CA ALA A 135 -22.12 -7.86 -23.91
C ALA A 135 -21.91 -6.56 -24.70
N ALA A 136 -22.60 -6.40 -25.84
CA ALA A 136 -22.50 -5.19 -26.66
C ALA A 136 -22.84 -3.91 -25.91
N ARG A 137 -23.89 -3.94 -25.06
CA ARG A 137 -24.32 -2.80 -24.23
C ARG A 137 -23.28 -2.44 -23.17
N CYS A 138 -22.67 -3.44 -22.54
CA CYS A 138 -21.74 -3.25 -21.42
C CYS A 138 -20.31 -2.97 -21.86
N THR A 139 -19.90 -3.40 -23.07
CA THR A 139 -18.54 -3.25 -23.61
C THR A 139 -17.97 -1.84 -23.43
N PRO A 140 -18.64 -0.74 -23.83
CA PRO A 140 -18.03 0.60 -23.73
C PRO A 140 -17.63 0.97 -22.30
N VAL A 141 -18.46 0.59 -21.32
CA VAL A 141 -18.23 0.89 -19.90
C VAL A 141 -17.14 -0.01 -19.34
N VAL A 142 -17.20 -1.31 -19.64
CA VAL A 142 -16.20 -2.28 -19.18
C VAL A 142 -14.82 -1.96 -19.77
N THR A 143 -14.74 -1.60 -21.05
CA THR A 143 -13.51 -1.14 -21.71
C THR A 143 -12.91 0.08 -21.00
N LYS A 144 -13.73 1.06 -20.60
CA LYS A 144 -13.25 2.22 -19.82
C LYS A 144 -12.63 1.78 -18.49
N ILE A 145 -13.28 0.87 -17.77
CA ILE A 145 -12.80 0.33 -16.48
C ILE A 145 -11.47 -0.42 -16.66
N LEU A 146 -11.41 -1.32 -17.65
CA LEU A 146 -10.23 -2.12 -17.93
C LEU A 146 -9.04 -1.27 -18.37
N ARG A 147 -9.24 -0.24 -19.21
CA ARG A 147 -8.16 0.67 -19.63
C ARG A 147 -7.51 1.37 -18.43
N SER A 148 -8.34 1.87 -17.50
CA SER A 148 -7.86 2.48 -16.26
C SER A 148 -7.11 1.45 -15.39
N ALA A 149 -7.65 0.24 -15.25
CA ALA A 149 -7.02 -0.82 -14.46
C ALA A 149 -5.67 -1.29 -15.03
N VAL A 150 -5.59 -1.53 -16.34
CA VAL A 150 -4.38 -2.01 -17.03
C VAL A 150 -3.21 -1.04 -16.85
N LYS A 151 -3.46 0.27 -16.87
CA LYS A 151 -2.43 1.29 -16.60
C LYS A 151 -1.70 1.02 -15.27
N TRP A 152 -2.42 0.67 -14.21
CA TRP A 152 -1.83 0.39 -12.90
C TRP A 152 -1.17 -0.99 -12.83
N LEU A 153 -1.75 -1.99 -13.49
CA LEU A 153 -1.21 -3.36 -13.54
C LEU A 153 0.14 -3.41 -14.30
N VAL A 154 0.24 -2.72 -15.44
CA VAL A 154 1.49 -2.57 -16.19
C VAL A 154 2.54 -1.86 -15.35
N ARG A 155 2.15 -0.77 -14.70
CA ARG A 155 3.05 0.01 -13.85
C ARG A 155 3.61 -0.80 -12.68
N GLU A 156 2.82 -1.65 -12.04
CA GLU A 156 3.32 -2.60 -11.04
C GLU A 156 4.35 -3.56 -11.65
N ARG A 157 4.05 -4.14 -12.82
CA ARG A 157 4.96 -5.08 -13.50
C ARG A 157 6.30 -4.42 -13.82
N GLU A 158 6.29 -3.20 -14.38
CA GLU A 158 7.50 -2.44 -14.68
C GLU A 158 8.35 -2.15 -13.44
N MET A 159 7.71 -1.81 -12.31
CA MET A 159 8.44 -1.59 -11.05
C MET A 159 9.10 -2.87 -10.52
N VAL A 160 8.43 -4.02 -10.67
CA VAL A 160 8.99 -5.32 -10.27
C VAL A 160 10.17 -5.72 -11.16
N VAL A 161 10.10 -5.48 -12.47
CA VAL A 161 11.21 -5.75 -13.41
C VAL A 161 12.42 -4.89 -13.09
N LYS A 162 12.24 -3.57 -12.94
CA LYS A 162 13.34 -2.64 -12.60
C LYS A 162 14.04 -2.97 -11.28
N GLU A 163 13.29 -3.49 -10.31
CA GLU A 163 13.86 -3.89 -9.02
C GLU A 163 14.71 -5.17 -9.15
N ARG A 164 14.29 -6.12 -10.00
CA ARG A 164 15.09 -7.31 -10.29
C ARG A 164 16.40 -6.95 -11.00
N GLU A 165 16.33 -6.10 -12.02
CA GLU A 165 17.50 -5.60 -12.74
C GLU A 165 18.50 -4.91 -11.79
N ARG A 166 18.01 -4.07 -10.86
CA ARG A 166 18.86 -3.40 -9.86
C ARG A 166 19.54 -4.38 -8.89
N VAL A 167 18.90 -5.50 -8.56
CA VAL A 167 19.50 -6.53 -7.68
C VAL A 167 20.54 -7.37 -8.44
N GLU A 168 20.34 -7.60 -9.73
CA GLU A 168 21.29 -8.29 -10.60
C GLU A 168 22.51 -7.43 -10.97
N GLU A 169 22.38 -6.10 -10.92
CA GLU A 169 23.50 -5.14 -11.09
C GLU A 169 24.34 -4.89 -9.83
N ILE A 170 24.08 -5.58 -8.71
CA ILE A 170 25.06 -5.58 -7.61
C ILE A 170 26.31 -6.23 -8.21
N PRO A 171 27.42 -5.49 -8.42
CA PRO A 171 28.62 -6.11 -8.94
C PRO A 171 28.91 -7.30 -8.05
N GLU A 172 29.10 -8.49 -8.65
CA GLU A 172 29.70 -9.61 -7.95
C GLU A 172 30.85 -9.01 -7.16
N ILE A 173 30.72 -8.93 -5.83
CA ILE A 173 31.85 -8.54 -4.99
C ILE A 173 32.89 -9.57 -5.40
N PRO A 174 33.99 -9.17 -6.05
CA PRO A 174 34.93 -10.12 -6.58
C PRO A 174 35.30 -11.03 -5.42
N THR A 175 34.91 -12.29 -5.49
CA THR A 175 35.21 -13.28 -4.44
C THR A 175 36.70 -13.62 -4.43
N ARG A 176 37.50 -12.90 -5.20
CA ARG A 176 38.88 -12.61 -4.82
C ARG A 176 38.84 -11.68 -3.63
N ALA A 177 38.83 -12.28 -2.44
CA ALA A 177 39.47 -11.66 -1.30
C ALA A 177 40.77 -10.98 -1.80
N PRO A 178 40.91 -9.65 -1.72
CA PRO A 178 42.24 -9.12 -1.67
C PRO A 178 42.84 -9.80 -0.45
N SER A 179 43.96 -10.51 -0.63
CA SER A 179 44.83 -10.90 0.47
C SER A 179 45.48 -9.63 1.05
N LEU A 180 44.65 -8.67 1.46
CA LEU A 180 44.99 -7.77 2.53
C LEU A 180 45.07 -8.68 3.74
N GLY A 181 46.28 -8.82 4.28
CA GLY A 181 46.48 -9.41 5.59
C GLY A 181 45.69 -8.62 6.62
N MET A 182 44.39 -8.90 6.72
CA MET A 182 43.60 -8.54 7.88
C MET A 182 44.10 -9.47 8.98
N VAL A 183 45.00 -8.92 9.78
CA VAL A 183 45.17 -9.35 11.16
C VAL A 183 43.77 -9.32 11.77
N MET A 184 43.14 -10.48 11.91
CA MET A 184 41.93 -10.55 12.71
C MET A 184 42.32 -10.04 14.09
N PRO A 185 41.62 -9.03 14.65
CA PRO A 185 41.81 -8.67 16.04
C PRO A 185 41.36 -9.89 16.84
N THR A 186 42.33 -10.71 17.24
CA THR A 186 42.11 -11.78 18.21
C THR A 186 41.55 -11.11 19.44
N LEU A 187 40.37 -11.57 19.86
CA LEU A 187 39.77 -11.13 21.12
C LEU A 187 40.84 -11.25 22.22
N PRO A 188 41.04 -10.21 23.05
CA PRO A 188 41.96 -10.32 24.18
C PRO A 188 41.60 -11.53 25.03
N GLU A 189 42.62 -12.18 25.59
CA GLU A 189 42.45 -13.44 26.32
C GLU A 189 41.36 -13.34 27.39
N GLY A 190 40.38 -14.24 27.33
CA GLY A 190 39.21 -14.25 28.22
C GLY A 190 38.07 -13.32 27.85
N VAL A 191 38.11 -12.59 26.72
CA VAL A 191 36.99 -11.77 26.22
C VAL A 191 36.12 -12.59 25.26
N GLN A 192 34.84 -12.73 25.57
CA GLN A 192 33.86 -13.45 24.77
C GLN A 192 33.11 -12.54 23.78
N MET A 193 32.96 -11.25 24.11
CA MET A 193 32.23 -10.30 23.26
C MET A 193 32.76 -8.87 23.40
N ILE A 194 32.73 -8.12 22.29
CA ILE A 194 33.06 -6.70 22.26
C ILE A 194 31.81 -5.92 21.80
N VAL A 195 31.38 -4.95 22.59
CA VAL A 195 30.32 -4.01 22.22
C VAL A 195 30.95 -2.65 21.93
N VAL A 196 30.77 -2.14 20.72
CA VAL A 196 31.28 -0.82 20.31
C VAL A 196 30.11 0.15 20.23
N SER A 197 30.12 1.17 21.08
CA SER A 197 29.17 2.29 21.03
C SER A 197 29.92 3.59 20.76
N ARG A 198 29.31 4.49 19.98
CA ARG A 198 29.84 5.85 19.78
C ARG A 198 29.83 6.67 21.06
N ASP A 199 28.86 6.43 21.94
CA ASP A 199 28.64 7.24 23.14
C ASP A 199 29.44 6.73 24.35
N TYR A 200 29.74 5.42 24.39
CA TYR A 200 30.34 4.76 25.55
C TYR A 200 31.65 4.02 25.25
N GLY A 201 32.14 4.10 24.01
CA GLY A 201 33.37 3.45 23.59
C GLY A 201 33.25 1.93 23.44
N THR A 202 34.37 1.23 23.64
CA THR A 202 34.48 -0.23 23.44
C THR A 202 34.41 -0.95 24.77
N ILE A 203 33.43 -1.85 24.92
CA ILE A 203 33.21 -2.63 26.14
C ILE A 203 33.60 -4.08 25.87
N TYR A 204 34.55 -4.59 26.64
CA TYR A 204 35.02 -5.98 26.56
C TYR A 204 34.30 -6.83 27.62
N ILE A 205 33.62 -7.89 27.20
CA ILE A 205 32.83 -8.75 28.10
C ILE A 205 33.49 -10.11 28.21
N ARG A 206 33.81 -10.52 29.44
CA ARG A 206 34.63 -11.71 29.73
C ARG A 206 33.85 -12.95 30.20
N ASP A 207 32.60 -12.80 30.60
CA ASP A 207 31.79 -13.89 31.19
C ASP A 207 30.34 -13.86 30.68
N ALA A 208 29.89 -14.96 30.06
CA ALA A 208 28.55 -15.14 29.48
C ALA A 208 27.41 -14.91 30.49
N ALA A 209 27.59 -15.29 31.76
CA ALA A 209 26.55 -15.15 32.78
C ALA A 209 26.34 -13.68 33.18
N SER A 210 27.44 -12.96 33.41
CA SER A 210 27.43 -11.52 33.70
C SER A 210 27.06 -10.67 32.46
N SER A 211 27.27 -11.20 31.25
CA SER A 211 26.95 -10.55 29.97
C SER A 211 25.50 -10.14 29.85
N LEU A 212 24.56 -10.98 30.30
CA LEU A 212 23.13 -10.73 30.16
C LEU A 212 22.64 -9.64 31.10
N GLU A 213 23.19 -9.53 32.31
CA GLU A 213 22.87 -8.43 33.22
C GLU A 213 23.43 -7.09 32.73
N ILE A 214 24.64 -7.10 32.19
CA ILE A 214 25.27 -5.90 31.61
C ILE A 214 24.50 -5.46 30.37
N LEU A 215 24.19 -6.37 29.45
CA LEU A 215 23.34 -6.07 28.28
C LEU A 215 21.97 -5.55 28.71
N ARG A 216 21.32 -6.18 29.69
CA ARG A 216 20.03 -5.72 30.22
C ARG A 216 20.12 -4.31 30.78
N LYS A 217 21.15 -3.99 31.58
CA LYS A 217 21.36 -2.63 32.10
C LYS A 217 21.65 -1.63 30.97
N VAL A 218 22.43 -2.01 29.96
CA VAL A 218 22.69 -1.16 28.78
C VAL A 218 21.40 -0.88 28.01
N PHE A 219 20.57 -1.90 27.77
CA PHE A 219 19.26 -1.72 27.13
C PHE A 219 18.30 -0.88 27.98
N GLU A 220 18.34 -1.01 29.32
CA GLU A 220 17.53 -0.20 30.22
C GLU A 220 17.95 1.28 30.20
N VAL A 221 19.25 1.56 30.16
CA VAL A 221 19.78 2.93 30.04
C VAL A 221 19.44 3.53 28.68
N LEU A 222 19.58 2.77 27.59
CA LEU A 222 19.19 3.20 26.24
C LEU A 222 17.67 3.45 26.14
N GLY A 223 16.86 2.58 26.75
CA GLY A 223 15.41 2.74 26.81
C GLY A 223 14.97 3.99 27.57
N LYS A 224 15.63 4.30 28.70
CA LYS A 224 15.40 5.55 29.45
C LYS A 224 15.82 6.78 28.64
N GLY A 225 16.90 6.68 27.86
CA GLY A 225 17.33 7.72 26.93
C GLY A 225 16.29 8.03 25.85
N LEU A 226 15.71 7.00 25.23
CA LEU A 226 14.64 7.12 24.23
C LEU A 226 13.39 7.81 24.79
N GLN A 227 12.94 7.42 25.99
CA GLN A 227 11.79 8.04 26.65
C GLN A 227 12.02 9.53 27.00
N GLN A 228 13.25 9.89 27.35
CA GLN A 228 13.60 11.30 27.61
C GLN A 228 13.66 12.14 26.33
N VAL A 229 14.07 11.56 25.20
CA VAL A 229 14.05 12.21 23.89
C VAL A 229 12.61 12.43 23.41
N GLU A 230 11.75 11.43 23.54
CA GLU A 230 10.31 11.54 23.21
C GLU A 230 9.61 12.59 24.10
N ALA A 231 9.88 12.60 25.40
CA ALA A 231 9.30 13.58 26.32
C ALA A 231 9.80 15.02 26.06
N ARG A 232 11.02 15.19 25.53
CA ARG A 232 11.53 16.51 25.10
C ARG A 232 10.88 16.95 23.79
N ALA A 233 10.73 16.05 22.82
CA ALA A 233 10.06 16.32 21.55
C ALA A 233 8.58 16.74 21.76
N GLU A 234 7.84 16.05 22.65
CA GLU A 234 6.46 16.45 22.99
C GLU A 234 6.37 17.81 23.69
N LYS A 235 7.34 18.15 24.54
CA LYS A 235 7.38 19.45 25.22
C LYS A 235 7.68 20.59 24.26
N GLU A 236 8.55 20.36 23.28
CA GLU A 236 8.84 21.34 22.23
C GLU A 236 7.65 21.54 21.29
N ALA A 237 6.97 20.47 20.88
CA ALA A 237 5.75 20.54 20.07
C ALA A 237 4.61 21.33 20.78
N LYS A 238 4.41 21.11 22.08
CA LYS A 238 3.41 21.87 22.87
C LYS A 238 3.79 23.34 23.09
N ARG A 239 5.07 23.69 22.95
CA ARG A 239 5.56 25.07 23.09
C ARG A 239 5.40 25.86 21.80
N SER A 240 5.52 25.22 20.63
CA SER A 240 5.27 25.84 19.32
C SER A 240 3.78 26.10 19.02
N GLU A 241 2.86 25.39 19.68
CA GLU A 241 1.41 25.61 19.52
C GLU A 241 0.85 26.76 20.40
N ARG A 242 1.66 27.30 21.33
CA ARG A 242 1.26 28.37 22.26
C ARG A 242 1.94 29.73 22.01
N GLY A 243 2.83 29.81 21.02
CA GLY A 243 3.43 31.07 20.55
C GLY A 243 2.84 31.46 19.21
#